data_AF-X0ZCA0-F1
#
_entry.id   AF-X0ZCA0-F1
#
_cell.length_a   1.000
_cell.length_b   1.000
_cell.length_c   1.000
_cell.angle_alpha   90.00
_cell.angle_beta   90.00
_cell.angle_gamma   90.00
#
_symmetry.space_group_name_H-M   'P 1'
#
loop_
_entity.id
_entity.type
_entity.pdbx_description
1 polymer ?
#
loop_
_entity_poly.entity_id
_entity_poly.type
_entity_poly.pdbx_seq_one_letter_code
_entity_poly.pdbx_strand_id
1 'polypeptide(L)' 'MIKIFEKRGVDPAGENGEYHTLVTGGPIFTNDIEYKLEEKIFFNGYWFQDVSVEK' A
#
# COMPACT_ATOMS: atom_id res chain seq x y z
N MET A 1 -17.53 -0.03 6.90
CA MET A 1 -16.24 0.38 6.33
C MET A 1 -16.31 0.48 4.81
N ILE A 2 -16.60 -0.61 4.08
CA ILE A 2 -16.76 -0.61 2.60
C ILE A 2 -17.71 0.50 2.11
N LYS A 3 -18.93 0.58 2.65
CA LYS A 3 -19.91 1.64 2.30
C LYS A 3 -19.45 3.08 2.53
N ILE A 4 -18.41 3.31 3.33
CA ILE A 4 -17.86 4.66 3.57
C ILE A 4 -16.91 5.05 2.43
N PHE A 5 -16.09 4.11 1.95
CA PHE A 5 -15.20 4.30 0.81
C PHE A 5 -16.00 4.53 -0.48
N GLU A 6 -16.99 3.67 -0.75
CA GLU A 6 -17.86 3.82 -1.93
C GLU A 6 -18.58 5.18 -1.96
N LYS A 7 -19.11 5.63 -0.82
CA LYS A 7 -19.77 6.95 -0.69
C LYS A 7 -18.82 8.12 -0.94
N ARG A 8 -17.51 7.92 -0.79
CA ARG A 8 -16.47 8.92 -1.05
C ARG A 8 -15.84 8.76 -2.43
N GLY A 9 -16.36 7.84 -3.26
CA GLY A 9 -15.82 7.57 -4.59
C GLY A 9 -14.47 6.86 -4.57
N VAL A 10 -14.14 6.15 -3.49
CA VAL A 10 -12.92 5.35 -3.36
C VAL A 10 -13.29 3.89 -3.54
N ASP A 11 -12.68 3.21 -4.51
CA ASP A 11 -12.82 1.77 -4.63
C ASP A 11 -12.18 1.08 -3.40
N PRO A 12 -12.91 0.22 -2.67
CA PRO A 12 -12.39 -0.43 -1.48
C PRO A 12 -11.20 -1.36 -1.73
N ALA A 13 -10.99 -1.85 -2.96
CA ALA A 13 -9.86 -2.67 -3.36
C ALA A 13 -8.77 -1.89 -4.12
N GLY A 14 -9.02 -0.60 -4.42
CA GLY A 14 -8.09 0.28 -5.12
C GLY A 14 -7.98 -0.01 -6.62
N GLU A 15 -9.02 -0.60 -7.23
CA GLU A 15 -8.99 -1.04 -8.63
C GLU A 15 -8.72 0.10 -9.64
N ASN A 16 -8.97 1.36 -9.27
CA ASN A 16 -8.73 2.53 -10.13
C ASN A 16 -7.43 3.28 -9.80
N GLY A 17 -6.54 2.68 -9.01
CA GLY A 17 -5.26 3.29 -8.64
C GLY A 17 -5.36 4.29 -7.48
N GLU A 18 -6.38 4.17 -6.63
CA GLU A 18 -6.53 5.00 -5.43
C GLU A 18 -5.37 4.79 -4.45
N TYR A 19 -4.80 3.58 -4.41
CA TYR A 19 -3.62 3.24 -3.63
C TYR A 19 -2.96 1.96 -4.16
N HIS A 20 -1.69 1.77 -3.78
CA HIS A 20 -0.95 0.53 -3.98
C HIS A 20 -0.57 -0.07 -2.63
N THR A 21 -0.54 -1.39 -2.56
CA THR A 21 -0.13 -2.13 -1.37
C THR A 21 1.10 -2.96 -1.68
N LEU A 22 1.95 -3.15 -0.66
CA LEU A 22 3.06 -4.07 -0.68
C LEU A 22 2.75 -5.21 0.29
N VAL A 23 2.74 -6.44 -0.21
CA VAL A 23 2.54 -7.64 0.61
C VAL A 23 3.90 -8.06 1.17
N THR A 24 4.05 -7.97 2.50
CA THR A 24 5.32 -8.27 3.19
C THR A 24 5.31 -9.65 3.85
N GLY A 25 4.23 -10.42 3.73
CA GLY A 25 4.11 -11.74 4.35
C GLY A 25 2.84 -12.46 3.90
N GLY A 26 2.75 -13.77 4.15
CA GLY A 26 1.57 -14.55 3.83
C GLY A 26 1.77 -16.05 3.95
N PRO A 27 0.70 -16.86 3.78
CA PRO A 27 0.74 -18.31 4.00
C PRO A 27 1.74 -19.09 3.13
N ILE A 28 2.19 -18.50 2.02
CA ILE A 28 3.12 -19.10 1.07
C ILE A 28 4.58 -18.71 1.40
N PHE A 29 4.79 -17.71 2.25
CA PHE A 29 6.12 -17.18 2.56
C PHE A 29 6.77 -18.06 3.63
N THR A 30 8.05 -18.40 3.46
CA THR A 30 8.79 -19.13 4.50
C THR A 30 9.04 -18.26 5.74
N ASN A 31 9.29 -16.97 5.51
CA ASN A 31 9.38 -15.92 6.52
C ASN A 31 8.82 -14.62 5.92
N ASP A 32 8.42 -13.68 6.78
CA ASP A 32 8.04 -12.34 6.34
C ASP A 32 9.24 -11.61 5.71
N ILE A 33 8.96 -10.66 4.82
CA ILE A 33 9.94 -9.76 4.24
C ILE A 33 10.31 -8.72 5.29
N GLU A 34 11.58 -8.61 5.63
CA GLU A 34 12.11 -7.48 6.41
C GLU A 34 12.24 -6.25 5.51
N TYR A 35 11.61 -5.16 5.92
CA TYR A 35 11.56 -3.91 5.16
C TYR A 35 11.70 -2.70 6.08
N LYS A 36 12.11 -1.57 5.48
CA LYS A 36 12.13 -0.27 6.13
C LYS A 36 11.28 0.72 5.35
N LEU A 37 10.51 1.50 6.08
CA LEU A 37 9.78 2.64 5.54
C LEU A 37 10.71 3.85 5.56
N GLU A 38 11.03 4.35 4.38
CA GLU A 38 11.87 5.52 4.20
C GLU A 38 10.98 6.78 4.13
N GLU A 39 11.37 7.76 3.33
CA GLU A 39 10.62 9.00 3.20
C GLU A 39 9.24 8.82 2.56
N LYS A 40 8.31 9.69 2.96
CA LYS A 40 7.02 9.84 2.29
C LYS A 40 7.11 10.95 1.28
N ILE A 41 6.83 10.64 0.02
CA ILE A 41 6.95 11.57 -1.09
C ILE A 41 5.54 11.97 -1.53
N PHE A 42 5.26 13.27 -1.59
CA PHE A 42 4.02 13.77 -2.18
C PHE A 42 4.29 14.26 -3.60
N PHE A 43 3.65 13.65 -4.58
CA PHE A 43 3.84 13.98 -6.00
C PHE A 43 2.53 13.84 -6.77
N ASN A 44 2.19 14.86 -7.56
CA ASN A 44 1.02 14.88 -8.43
C ASN A 44 -0.33 14.54 -7.75
N GLY A 45 -0.49 14.91 -6.47
CA GLY A 45 -1.72 14.63 -5.72
C GLY A 45 -1.73 13.28 -4.99
N TYR A 46 -0.65 12.49 -5.10
CA TYR A 46 -0.52 11.18 -4.48
C TYR A 46 0.58 11.16 -3.43
N TRP A 47 0.37 10.35 -2.39
CA TRP A 47 1.39 10.00 -1.42
C TRP A 47 2.02 8.67 -1.80
N PHE A 48 3.34 8.67 -1.88
CA PHE A 48 4.17 7.49 -2.05
C PHE A 48 4.89 7.22 -0.74
N GLN A 49 4.93 5.96 -0.33
CA GLN A 49 5.79 5.50 0.74
C GLN A 49 7.00 4.84 0.09
N ASP A 50 8.19 5.41 0.28
CA ASP A 50 9.41 4.75 -0.16
C ASP A 50 9.72 3.58 0.80
N VAL A 51 10.16 2.46 0.22
CA VAL A 51 10.35 1.20 0.95
C VAL A 51 11.63 0.52 0.46
N SER A 52 12.52 0.22 1.40
CA SER A 52 13.71 -0.58 1.16
C SER A 52 13.55 -1.99 1.76
N VAL A 53 14.16 -2.99 1.14
CA VAL A 53 14.15 -4.39 1.60
C VAL A 53 15.55 -4.75 2.06
N GLU A 54 15.66 -5.30 3.26
CA GLU A 54 16.94 -5.82 3.76
C GLU A 54 17.18 -7.23 3.20
N LYS A 55 18.43 -7.54 2.85
CA LYS A 55 18.84 -8.82 2.25
C LYS A 55 19.31 -9.82 3.30
#